data_AF-A0A4Q3WJV5-F1
#
_entry.id   AF-A0A4Q3WJV5-F1
#
_cell.length_a   1.000
_cell.length_b   1.000
_cell.length_c   1.000
_cell.angle_alpha   90.00
_cell.angle_beta   90.00
_cell.angle_gamma   90.00
#
_symmetry.space_group_name_H-M   'P 1'
#
loop_
_entity.id
_entity.type
_entity.pdbx_description
1 polymer ?
#
loop_
_entity_poly.entity_id
_entity_poly.type
_entity_poly.pdbx_seq_one_letter_code
_entity_poly.pdbx_strand_id
1 'polypeptide(L)' 'MQPLLKVQNLTKHFPAKSGLAGGGGNVVKAVDGVSFEIAPGEVLGLVGESGSGKS' A
#
# COMPACT_ATOMS: atom_id res chain seq x y z
N MET A 1 -24.97 -1.85 -7.63
CA MET A 1 -24.53 -0.51 -7.18
C MET A 1 -23.14 -0.26 -7.72
N GLN A 2 -22.82 0.95 -8.18
CA GLN A 2 -21.46 1.32 -8.56
C GLN A 2 -20.74 1.88 -7.31
N PRO A 3 -19.53 1.42 -6.97
CA PRO A 3 -18.79 1.94 -5.84
C PRO A 3 -18.37 3.40 -6.11
N LEU A 4 -18.28 4.20 -5.05
CA LEU A 4 -17.74 5.57 -5.13
C LEU A 4 -16.23 5.54 -5.38
N LEU A 5 -15.53 4.59 -4.76
CA LEU A 5 -14.10 4.34 -4.98
C LEU A 5 -13.88 2.85 -5.23
N LYS A 6 -13.08 2.53 -6.25
CA LYS A 6 -12.62 1.16 -6.52
C LYS A 6 -11.11 1.17 -6.71
N VAL A 7 -10.40 0.49 -5.83
CA VAL A 7 -8.95 0.28 -5.88
C VAL A 7 -8.69 -1.16 -6.27
N GLN A 8 -7.86 -1.37 -7.29
CA GLN A 8 -7.53 -2.69 -7.80
C GLN A 8 -6.02 -2.86 -7.92
N ASN A 9 -5.49 -3.91 -7.29
CA ASN A 9 -4.09 -4.32 -7.35
C ASN A 9 -3.08 -3.18 -7.09
N LEU A 10 -3.40 -2.26 -6.18
CA LEU A 10 -2.55 -1.12 -5.88
C LEU A 10 -1.22 -1.60 -5.28
N THR A 11 -0.14 -1.18 -5.92
CA THR A 11 1.23 -1.57 -5.57
C THR A 11 2.11 -0.33 -5.53
N LYS A 12 2.84 -0.15 -4.43
CA LYS A 12 3.82 0.92 -4.26
C LYS A 12 5.07 0.35 -3.62
N HIS A 13 6.12 0.24 -4.42
CA HIS A 13 7.43 -0.19 -3.96
C HIS A 13 8.42 0.99 -4.05
N PHE A 14 9.26 1.14 -3.03
CA PHE A 14 10.31 2.16 -2.97
C PHE A 14 11.68 1.50 -3.01
N PRO A 15 12.68 2.09 -3.67
CA PRO A 15 14.05 1.60 -3.59
C PRO A 15 14.55 1.69 -2.15
N ALA A 16 15.05 0.58 -1.60
CA ALA A 16 15.74 0.61 -0.31
C ALA A 16 17.13 1.24 -0.52
N LYS A 17 17.51 2.20 0.33
CA LYS A 17 18.87 2.75 0.29
C LYS A 17 19.85 1.64 0.69
N SER A 18 20.81 1.35 -0.18
CA SER A 18 21.90 0.41 0.10
C SER A 18 22.78 0.94 1.23
N GLY A 19 22.86 0.22 2.35
CA GLY A 19 23.87 0.41 3.39
C GLY A 19 25.13 -0.43 3.12
N LEU A 20 26.20 -0.19 3.89
CA LEU A 20 27.59 -0.70 3.76
C LEU A 20 27.80 -2.24 3.84
N ALA A 21 26.74 -3.05 3.80
CA ALA A 21 26.85 -4.51 3.71
C ALA A 21 26.04 -4.95 2.49
N GLY A 22 26.77 -5.20 1.39
CA GLY A 22 26.21 -5.35 0.05
C GLY A 22 25.20 -6.48 -0.14
N GLY A 23 24.31 -6.28 -1.11
CA GLY A 23 23.50 -7.35 -1.68
C GLY A 23 22.16 -6.87 -2.24
N GLY A 24 22.12 -6.58 -3.54
CA GLY A 24 20.90 -6.57 -4.36
C GLY A 24 20.01 -5.32 -4.22
N GLY A 25 19.40 -4.91 -5.33
CA GLY A 25 18.40 -3.83 -5.38
C GLY A 25 17.14 -4.19 -4.59
N ASN A 26 17.22 -4.12 -3.27
CA ASN A 26 16.09 -4.37 -2.38
C ASN A 26 15.09 -3.22 -2.49
N VAL A 27 13.81 -3.56 -2.47
CA VAL A 27 12.70 -2.60 -2.45
C VAL A 27 11.91 -2.75 -1.17
N VAL A 28 11.50 -1.62 -0.60
CA VAL A 28 10.50 -1.58 0.46
C VAL A 28 9.12 -1.63 -0.20
N LYS A 29 8.36 -2.68 0.08
CA LYS A 29 6.98 -2.82 -0.38
C LYS A 29 6.06 -2.06 0.58
N ALA A 30 5.67 -0.84 0.24
CA ALA A 30 4.75 -0.05 1.07
C ALA A 30 3.31 -0.57 0.97
N VAL A 31 2.85 -0.87 -0.25
CA VAL A 31 1.64 -1.68 -0.49
C VAL A 31 1.91 -2.65 -1.64
N ASP A 32 1.33 -3.85 -1.59
CA ASP A 32 1.57 -4.91 -2.57
C ASP A 32 0.25 -5.60 -2.95
N GLY A 33 -0.30 -5.27 -4.12
CA GLY A 33 -1.51 -5.91 -4.66
C GLY A 33 -2.81 -5.66 -3.88
N VAL A 34 -2.95 -4.51 -3.21
CA VAL A 34 -4.14 -4.22 -2.37
C VAL A 34 -5.36 -3.87 -3.24
N SER A 35 -6.50 -4.47 -2.95
CA SER A 35 -7.78 -4.19 -3.63
C SER A 35 -8.90 -3.99 -2.61
N PHE A 36 -9.69 -2.94 -2.79
CA PHE A 36 -10.88 -2.65 -1.97
C PHE A 36 -11.83 -1.70 -2.71
N GLU A 37 -13.07 -1.64 -2.24
CA GLU A 37 -14.10 -0.75 -2.75
C GLU A 37 -14.70 0.05 -1.59
N ILE A 38 -15.20 1.25 -1.87
CA ILE A 38 -15.98 2.06 -0.92
C ILE A 38 -17.30 2.42 -1.60
N ALA A 39 -18.41 2.00 -1.01
CA ALA A 39 -19.75 2.31 -1.50
C ALA A 39 -20.13 3.78 -1.20
N PRO A 40 -21.09 4.38 -1.93
CA PRO A 40 -21.63 5.68 -1.56
C PRO A 40 -22.19 5.69 -0.14
N GLY A 41 -21.73 6.61 0.70
CA GLY A 41 -22.15 6.74 2.10
C GLY A 41 -21.42 5.81 3.09
N GLU A 42 -20.49 4.97 2.62
CA GLU A 42 -19.65 4.13 3.47
C GLU A 42 -18.48 4.91 4.06
N VAL A 43 -18.14 4.62 5.33
CA VAL A 43 -16.94 5.14 6.00
C VAL A 43 -15.98 3.97 6.20
N LEU A 44 -14.84 4.01 5.52
CA LEU A 44 -13.76 3.03 5.66
C LEU A 44 -12.68 3.56 6.62
N GLY A 45 -12.40 2.82 7.71
CA GLY A 45 -11.30 3.10 8.63
C GLY A 45 -10.05 2.28 8.28
N LEU A 46 -8.94 2.93 7.97
CA LEU A 46 -7.66 2.26 7.72
C LEU A 46 -6.77 2.32 8.97
N VAL A 47 -6.51 1.16 9.58
CA VAL A 47 -5.77 1.03 10.84
C VAL A 47 -4.55 0.12 10.70
N GLY A 48 -3.54 0.32 11.56
CA GLY A 48 -2.32 -0.49 11.56
C GLY A 48 -1.14 0.22 12.24
N GLU A 49 -0.10 -0.54 12.57
CA GLU A 49 1.12 -0.04 13.21
C GLU A 49 1.87 1.01 12.36
N SER A 50 2.77 1.76 12.98
CA SER A 50 3.64 2.70 12.25
C SER A 50 4.43 1.96 11.17
N GLY A 51 4.45 2.50 9.94
CA GLY A 51 5.14 1.87 8.81
C GLY A 51 4.35 0.83 8.02
N SER A 52 3.09 0.53 8.38
CA SER A 52 2.28 -0.49 7.69
C SER A 52 1.73 -0.08 6.30
N GLY A 53 2.17 1.04 5.72
CA GLY A 53 1.75 1.45 4.37
C GLY A 53 0.41 2.19 4.26
N LYS A 54 -0.08 2.79 5.36
CA LYS A 54 -1.36 3.55 5.38
C LYS A 54 -1.27 4.96 4.78
N SER A 55 -0.07 5.53 4.70
CA SER A 55 0.21 6.93 4.33
C SER A 55 1.18 7.03 3.16
#